data_AF-A0A7C5IS35-F1
#
_entry.id   AF-A0A7C5IS35-F1
#
_cell.length_a   1.000
_cell.length_b   1.000
_cell.length_c   1.000
_cell.angle_alpha   90.00
_cell.angle_beta   90.00
_cell.angle_gamma   90.00
#
_symmetry.space_group_name_H-M   'P 1'
#
loop_
_entity.id
_entity.type
_entity.pdbx_description
1 polymer ?
#
loop_
_entity_poly.entity_id
_entity_poly.type
_entity_poly.pdbx_seq_one_letter_code
_entity_poly.pdbx_strand_id
1 'polypeptide(L)'
;MAKSSIEWTESTWNPLTGCTKISPGCKNCYAARMARRLKAMGNPNYRNGFALTLHEHVLEYPLRWKKPQMIFVNSMSDLFHEDVPESFIQRVFAVMRQAHWHTFQVLTKR
;
A
#
# COMPACT_ATOMS: atom_id res chain seq x y z
N MET A 1 15.16 -5.11 -5.47
CA MET A 1 14.03 -4.15 -5.34
C MET A 1 13.32 -4.09 -6.67
N ALA A 2 12.01 -4.29 -6.71
CA ALA A 2 11.24 -4.07 -7.93
C ALA A 2 10.98 -2.56 -8.06
N LYS A 3 11.49 -1.94 -9.13
CA LYS A 3 11.18 -0.52 -9.43
C LYS A 3 9.69 -0.39 -9.73
N SER A 4 9.07 0.66 -9.21
CA SER A 4 7.68 0.99 -9.53
C SER A 4 7.53 1.34 -11.02
N SER A 5 6.41 0.98 -11.63
CA SER A 5 6.01 1.46 -12.96
C SER A 5 5.21 2.77 -12.90
N ILE A 6 4.97 3.30 -11.69
CA ILE A 6 4.30 4.59 -11.47
C ILE A 6 5.38 5.67 -11.56
N GLU A 7 5.28 6.52 -12.56
CA GLU A 7 6.34 7.44 -13.03
C GLU A 7 6.87 8.44 -11.99
N TRP A 8 6.07 8.81 -11.00
CA TRP A 8 6.40 9.82 -9.99
C TRP A 8 6.92 9.24 -8.65
N THR A 9 7.11 7.92 -8.56
CA THR A 9 7.65 7.24 -7.36
C THR A 9 8.68 6.18 -7.76
N GLU A 10 9.66 5.91 -6.89
CA GLU A 10 10.71 4.94 -7.18
C GLU A 10 10.30 3.51 -6.76
N SER A 11 9.57 3.39 -5.65
CA SER A 11 9.02 2.14 -5.15
C SER A 11 7.61 2.31 -4.59
N THR A 12 6.93 1.18 -4.36
CA THR A 12 5.67 1.13 -3.63
C THR A 12 5.81 0.24 -2.41
N TRP A 13 5.12 0.62 -1.34
CA TRP A 13 5.03 -0.17 -0.11
C TRP A 13 3.55 -0.34 0.25
N ASN A 14 3.08 -1.58 0.29
CA ASN A 14 1.66 -1.92 0.47
C ASN A 14 1.47 -2.76 1.75
N PRO A 15 1.48 -2.13 2.95
CA PRO A 15 1.19 -2.79 4.22
C PRO A 15 -0.24 -3.28 4.36
N LEU A 16 -1.14 -2.92 3.44
CA LEU A 16 -2.46 -3.51 3.31
C LEU A 16 -2.93 -3.52 1.85
N THR A 17 -3.94 -4.33 1.57
CA THR A 17 -4.61 -4.43 0.26
C THR A 17 -6.07 -4.04 0.39
N GLY A 18 -6.64 -3.44 -0.66
CA GLY A 18 -8.08 -3.18 -0.75
C GLY A 18 -8.53 -1.84 -0.17
N CYS A 19 -9.67 -1.35 -0.66
CA CYS A 19 -10.42 -0.22 -0.12
C CYS A 19 -11.87 -0.26 -0.65
N THR A 20 -12.76 0.48 0.01
CA THR A 20 -14.15 0.69 -0.46
C THR A 20 -14.23 1.84 -1.46
N LYS A 21 -15.02 1.66 -2.52
CA LYS A 21 -15.27 2.70 -3.53
C LYS A 21 -16.25 3.73 -2.97
N ILE A 22 -15.79 4.97 -2.79
CA ILE A 22 -16.59 6.05 -2.17
C ILE A 22 -17.00 7.17 -3.14
N SER A 23 -16.51 7.19 -4.38
CA SER A 23 -16.85 8.24 -5.36
C SER A 23 -16.79 7.75 -6.80
N PRO A 24 -17.38 8.50 -7.77
CA PRO A 24 -17.28 8.19 -9.20
C PRO A 24 -15.83 8.05 -9.70
N GLY A 25 -14.88 8.73 -9.05
CA GLY A 25 -13.44 8.61 -9.33
C GLY A 25 -12.87 7.22 -9.07
N CYS A 26 -13.61 6.31 -8.43
CA CYS A 26 -13.22 4.91 -8.22
C CYS A 26 -13.72 3.96 -9.31
N LYS A 27 -14.50 4.44 -10.29
CA LYS A 27 -15.07 3.64 -11.38
C LYS A 27 -13.99 2.85 -12.13
N ASN A 28 -12.88 3.49 -12.44
CA ASN A 28 -11.77 2.95 -13.23
C ASN A 28 -10.53 2.56 -12.38
N CYS A 29 -10.74 2.16 -11.13
CA CYS A 29 -9.65 1.82 -10.20
C CYS A 29 -8.76 0.68 -10.75
N TYR A 30 -7.49 0.98 -11.04
CA TYR A 30 -6.53 -0.02 -11.52
C TYR A 30 -6.21 -1.07 -10.46
N ALA A 31 -6.15 -0.68 -9.18
CA ALA A 31 -5.80 -1.57 -8.08
C ALA A 31 -6.82 -2.71 -7.94
N ALA A 32 -8.12 -2.42 -8.07
CA ALA A 32 -9.17 -3.43 -8.05
C ALA A 32 -9.02 -4.46 -9.20
N ARG A 33 -8.65 -4.01 -10.40
CA ARG A 33 -8.39 -4.90 -11.55
C ARG A 33 -7.13 -5.73 -11.33
N MET A 34 -6.05 -5.11 -10.86
CA MET A 34 -4.79 -5.79 -10.58
C MET A 34 -4.94 -6.83 -9.47
N ALA A 35 -5.70 -6.55 -8.42
CA ALA A 35 -5.96 -7.49 -7.33
C ALA A 35 -6.66 -8.78 -7.82
N ARG A 36 -7.57 -8.68 -8.80
CA ARG A 36 -8.16 -9.88 -9.45
C ARG A 36 -7.09 -10.74 -10.13
N ARG A 37 -6.16 -10.11 -10.85
CA ARG A 37 -5.05 -10.80 -11.52
C ARG A 37 -4.11 -11.44 -10.49
N LEU A 38 -3.72 -10.71 -9.45
CA LEU A 38 -2.81 -11.19 -8.40
C LEU A 38 -3.43 -12.35 -7.62
N LYS A 39 -4.74 -12.32 -7.35
CA LYS A 39 -5.47 -13.46 -6.78
C LYS A 39 -5.42 -14.68 -7.69
N ALA A 40 -5.70 -14.51 -8.99
CA ALA A 40 -5.65 -15.60 -9.96
C ALA A 40 -4.24 -16.20 -10.12
N MET A 41 -3.20 -15.39 -9.92
CA MET A 41 -1.80 -15.82 -9.90
C MET A 41 -1.36 -16.46 -8.57
N GLY A 42 -2.25 -16.59 -7.58
CA GLY A 42 -1.93 -17.18 -6.28
C GLY A 42 -1.05 -16.31 -5.38
N ASN A 43 -1.03 -14.98 -5.58
CA ASN A 43 -0.26 -14.11 -4.70
C ASN A 43 -0.84 -14.15 -3.27
N PRO A 44 -0.04 -14.51 -2.23
CA PRO A 44 -0.54 -14.66 -0.86
C PRO A 44 -1.24 -13.41 -0.30
N ASN A 45 -0.72 -12.22 -0.61
CA ASN A 45 -1.27 -10.96 -0.10
C ASN A 45 -2.61 -10.60 -0.76
N TYR A 46 -2.99 -11.30 -1.83
CA TYR A 46 -4.24 -11.11 -2.57
C TYR A 46 -5.14 -12.35 -2.53
N ARG A 47 -4.93 -13.27 -1.57
CA ARG A 47 -5.83 -14.44 -1.36
C ARG A 47 -7.30 -14.01 -1.20
N ASN A 48 -7.53 -12.87 -0.56
CA ASN A 48 -8.84 -12.26 -0.33
C ASN A 48 -9.26 -11.31 -1.48
N GLY A 49 -8.52 -11.26 -2.59
CA GLY A 49 -8.77 -10.35 -3.70
C GLY A 49 -8.51 -8.90 -3.32
N PHE A 50 -9.50 -8.04 -3.57
CA PHE A 50 -9.43 -6.60 -3.24
C PHE A 50 -10.12 -6.26 -1.90
N ALA A 51 -10.47 -7.26 -1.11
CA ALA A 51 -10.97 -7.03 0.24
C ALA A 51 -9.87 -6.43 1.13
N LEU A 52 -10.27 -5.59 2.09
CA LEU A 52 -9.35 -5.02 3.06
C LEU A 52 -8.59 -6.16 3.76
N THR A 53 -7.26 -6.15 3.73
CA THR A 53 -6.42 -7.14 4.41
C THR A 53 -5.12 -6.49 4.82
N LEU A 54 -4.77 -6.61 6.11
CA LEU A 54 -3.54 -6.09 6.69
C LEU A 54 -2.39 -7.09 6.49
N HIS A 55 -1.20 -6.59 6.20
CA HIS A 55 0.01 -7.38 5.92
C HIS A 55 1.12 -7.04 6.93
N GLU A 56 0.97 -7.53 8.16
CA GLU A 56 1.93 -7.31 9.27
C GLU A 56 3.39 -7.66 8.86
N HIS A 57 3.56 -8.75 8.13
CA HIS A 57 4.87 -9.27 7.72
C HIS A 57 5.66 -8.33 6.78
N VAL A 58 5.02 -7.32 6.17
CA VAL A 58 5.69 -6.35 5.29
C VAL A 58 5.91 -4.98 5.94
N LEU A 59 5.50 -4.78 7.20
CA LEU A 59 5.58 -3.48 7.86
C LEU A 59 7.01 -2.94 7.86
N GLU A 60 7.99 -3.77 8.16
CA GLU A 60 9.38 -3.32 8.30
C GLU A 60 10.16 -3.23 6.98
N TYR A 61 9.51 -3.47 5.83
CA TYR A 61 10.22 -3.50 4.54
C TYR A 61 10.99 -2.20 4.23
N PRO A 62 10.44 -0.99 4.47
CA PRO A 62 11.18 0.25 4.25
C PRO A 62 12.49 0.34 5.04
N LEU A 63 12.54 -0.20 6.27
CA LEU A 63 13.75 -0.18 7.10
C LEU A 63 14.90 -0.97 6.47
N ARG A 64 14.59 -1.96 5.62
CA ARG A 64 15.58 -2.82 4.96
C ARG A 64 16.12 -2.20 3.68
N TRP A 65 15.51 -1.12 3.19
CA TRP A 65 15.89 -0.50 1.93
C TRP A 65 16.95 0.57 2.14
N LYS A 66 18.22 0.22 1.87
CA LYS A 66 19.36 1.11 2.17
C LYS A 66 19.44 2.38 1.32
N LYS A 67 18.96 2.34 0.08
CA LYS A 67 19.04 3.48 -0.84
C LYS A 67 17.89 4.46 -0.56
N PRO A 68 18.15 5.75 -0.27
CA PRO A 68 17.12 6.79 -0.23
C PRO A 68 16.23 6.74 -1.47
N GLN A 69 14.93 6.86 -1.27
CA GLN A 69 13.96 6.74 -2.35
C GLN A 69 12.63 7.41 -2.02
N MET A 70 11.92 7.81 -3.06
CA MET A 70 10.51 8.19 -3.04
C MET A 70 9.64 6.93 -2.99
N ILE A 71 8.85 6.76 -1.93
CA ILE A 71 8.01 5.59 -1.69
C ILE A 71 6.54 6.00 -1.67
N PHE A 72 5.77 5.45 -2.60
CA PHE A 72 4.32 5.57 -2.56
C PHE A 72 3.73 4.51 -1.63
N VAL A 73 3.13 4.98 -0.54
CA VAL A 73 2.46 4.15 0.46
C VAL A 73 1.07 3.81 -0.05
N ASN A 74 0.74 2.52 -0.05
CA ASN A 74 -0.57 1.98 -0.39
C ASN A 74 -1.02 2.27 -1.84
N SER A 75 -0.19 1.93 -2.83
CA SER A 75 -0.61 1.97 -4.24
C SER A 75 -1.79 1.03 -4.57
N MET A 76 -2.05 0.04 -3.73
CA MET A 76 -3.06 -1.01 -3.94
C MET A 76 -4.19 -0.99 -2.90
N SER A 77 -4.32 0.09 -2.13
CA SER A 77 -5.26 0.22 -1.01
C SER A 77 -5.42 1.68 -0.57
N ASP A 78 -6.16 1.94 0.51
CA ASP A 78 -6.22 3.26 1.16
C ASP A 78 -5.89 3.07 2.65
N LEU A 79 -4.84 3.74 3.14
CA LEU A 79 -4.35 3.57 4.50
C LEU A 79 -5.36 4.03 5.56
N PHE A 80 -6.21 5.00 5.21
CA PHE A 80 -7.18 5.61 6.13
C PHE A 80 -8.60 5.07 5.91
N HIS A 81 -8.72 3.86 5.37
CA HIS A 81 -10.00 3.17 5.31
C HIS A 81 -10.60 3.00 6.72
N GLU A 82 -11.91 3.20 6.88
CA GLU A 82 -12.61 3.19 8.17
C GLU A 82 -12.39 1.92 9.01
N ASP A 83 -12.30 0.76 8.34
CA ASP A 83 -12.01 -0.53 8.99
C ASP A 83 -10.52 -0.80 9.28
N VAL A 84 -9.60 0.14 8.99
CA VAL A 84 -8.19 -0.01 9.36
C VAL A 84 -8.01 0.44 10.81
N PRO A 85 -7.50 -0.42 11.72
CA PRO A 85 -7.29 -0.03 13.11
C PRO A 85 -6.29 1.13 13.22
N GLU A 86 -6.60 2.12 14.06
CA GLU A 86 -5.70 3.26 14.30
C GLU A 86 -4.31 2.81 14.74
N SER A 87 -4.22 1.77 15.57
CA SER A 87 -2.96 1.16 16.01
C SER A 87 -2.12 0.61 14.85
N PHE A 88 -2.75 0.17 13.76
CA PHE A 88 -2.05 -0.23 12.55
C PHE A 88 -1.49 0.98 11.80
N ILE A 89 -2.28 2.05 11.66
CA ILE A 89 -1.85 3.31 11.02
C ILE A 89 -0.65 3.89 11.79
N GLN A 90 -0.73 3.96 13.12
CA GLN A 90 0.35 4.45 13.97
C GLN A 90 1.65 3.65 13.77
N ARG A 91 1.58 2.32 13.61
CA ARG A 91 2.75 1.47 13.32
C ARG A 91 3.33 1.73 11.93
N VAL A 92 2.48 1.93 10.91
CA VAL A 92 2.92 2.33 9.57
C VAL A 92 3.69 3.65 9.63
N PHE A 93 3.14 4.66 10.31
CA PHE A 93 3.83 5.95 10.49
C PHE A 93 5.09 5.85 11.36
N ALA A 94 5.13 4.94 12.35
CA ALA A 94 6.33 4.68 13.13
C ALA A 94 7.47 4.14 12.25
N VAL A 95 7.17 3.23 11.32
CA VAL A 95 8.14 2.77 10.32
C VAL A 95 8.60 3.91 9.43
N MET A 96 7.68 4.77 8.97
CA MET A 96 8.04 5.94 8.15
C MET A 96 9.01 6.89 8.88
N ARG A 97 8.78 7.13 10.18
CA ARG A 97 9.68 7.94 11.01
C ARG A 97 11.03 7.28 11.24
N GLN A 98 11.07 5.95 11.41
CA GLN A 98 12.32 5.21 11.57
C GLN A 98 13.14 5.15 10.28
N ALA A 99 12.49 4.93 9.14
CA ALA A 99 13.09 4.98 7.80
C ALA A 99 13.25 6.42 7.29
N HIS A 100 13.80 7.31 8.11
CA HIS A 100 13.87 8.76 7.85
C HIS A 100 14.69 9.15 6.61
N TRP A 101 15.47 8.23 6.04
CA TRP A 101 16.23 8.45 4.79
C TRP A 101 15.36 8.24 3.53
N HIS A 102 14.08 7.94 3.68
CA HIS A 102 13.10 7.87 2.60
C HIS A 102 12.13 9.03 2.64
N THR A 103 11.60 9.38 1.48
CA THR A 103 10.46 10.29 1.35
C THR A 103 9.22 9.47 1.06
N PHE A 104 8.21 9.58 1.92
CA PHE A 104 6.97 8.83 1.79
C PHE A 104 5.86 9.72 1.22
N GLN A 105 5.17 9.21 0.20
CA GLN A 105 4.00 9.82 -0.39
C GLN A 105 2.77 9.04 0.07
N VAL A 106 1.80 9.73 0.64
CA VAL A 106 0.53 9.15 1.09
C VAL A 106 -0.60 9.85 0.36
N LEU A 107 -1.52 9.07 -0.19
CA LEU A 107 -2.71 9.55 -0.89
C LEU A 107 -3.93 8.87 -0.28
N THR A 108 -4.97 9.66 0.01
CA THR A 108 -6.26 9.16 0.48
C THR A 108 -7.40 9.93 -0.16
N LYS A 109 -8.59 9.34 -0.16
CA LYS A 109 -9.84 10.01 -0.55
C LYS A 109 -10.80 10.19 0.63
N ARG A 110 -10.34 9.91 1.84
CA ARG A 110 -11.09 10.05 3.10
C ARG A 110 -10.89 11.43 3.70
#